data_AF-A0A523NYV3-F1
#
_entry.id   AF-A0A523NYV3-F1
#
_cell.length_a   1.000
_cell.length_b   1.000
_cell.length_c   1.000
_cell.angle_alpha   90.00
_cell.angle_beta   90.00
_cell.angle_gamma   90.00
#
_symmetry.space_group_name_H-M   'P 1'
#
loop_
_entity.id
_entity.type
_entity.pdbx_description
1 polymer ?
#
loop_
_entity_poly.entity_id
_entity_poly.type
_entity_poly.pdbx_seq_one_letter_code
_entity_poly.pdbx_strand_id
1 'polypeptide(L)'
;GLIGWGKTRELVFRGNLIDAAEAGRIGLVETVVGDGELDDAVADAVHDILEAGPNAVRLQKELCRQWEQLDLGAAIEAGLTSFSRAYETDEPQRYCQRFFDRK
;
A
#
# COMPACT_ATOMS: atom_id res chain seq x y z
N GLY A 1 12.80 4.58 -4.72
CA GLY A 1 13.36 3.23 -4.60
C GLY A 1 13.23 2.81 -3.16
N LEU A 2 12.67 1.62 -2.91
CA LEU A 2 12.10 1.18 -1.63
C LEU A 2 12.95 1.52 -0.39
N ILE A 3 14.22 1.08 -0.37
CA ILE A 3 15.14 1.29 0.77
C ILE A 3 16.21 2.39 0.54
N GLY A 4 16.06 3.15 -0.55
CA GLY A 4 17.06 4.13 -1.01
C GLY A 4 18.36 3.53 -1.58
N TRP A 5 19.03 4.28 -2.46
CA TRP A 5 20.20 3.79 -3.21
C TRP A 5 21.42 3.43 -2.34
N GLY A 6 21.58 4.06 -1.17
CA GLY A 6 22.69 3.76 -0.27
C GLY A 6 22.63 2.33 0.27
N LYS A 7 21.49 1.97 0.89
CA LYS A 7 21.29 0.60 1.42
C LYS A 7 21.19 -0.44 0.31
N THR A 8 20.55 -0.11 -0.81
CA THR A 8 20.53 -1.00 -1.99
C THR A 8 21.94 -1.38 -2.44
N ARG A 9 22.84 -0.40 -2.62
CA ARG A 9 24.23 -0.67 -3.05
C ARG A 9 25.01 -1.48 -2.02
N GLU A 10 24.82 -1.19 -0.73
CA GLU A 10 25.47 -1.96 0.33
C GLU A 10 25.09 -3.44 0.27
N LEU A 11 23.79 -3.76 0.20
CA LEU A 11 23.32 -5.14 0.15
C LEU A 11 23.76 -5.86 -1.14
N VAL A 12 23.65 -5.20 -2.29
CA VAL A 12 24.03 -5.79 -3.58
C VAL A 12 25.54 -6.03 -3.68
N PHE A 13 26.38 -5.10 -3.24
CA PHE A 13 27.82 -5.23 -3.39
C PHE A 13 28.48 -6.09 -2.31
N ARG A 14 27.93 -6.10 -1.09
CA ARG A 14 28.52 -6.83 0.03
C ARG A 14 27.90 -8.20 0.24
N GLY A 15 26.67 -8.43 -0.24
CA GLY A 15 25.96 -9.71 -0.06
C GLY A 15 25.66 -10.04 1.40
N ASN A 16 25.63 -9.04 2.28
CA ASN A 16 25.36 -9.24 3.70
C ASN A 16 23.90 -9.68 3.90
N LEU A 17 23.70 -10.65 4.79
CA LEU A 17 22.37 -10.98 5.29
C LEU A 17 21.90 -9.90 6.28
N ILE A 18 20.61 -9.62 6.25
CA ILE A 18 19.91 -8.78 7.23
C ILE A 18 18.86 -9.63 7.92
N ASP A 19 18.62 -9.34 9.20
CA ASP A 19 17.50 -9.93 9.94
C ASP A 19 16.20 -9.15 9.70
N ALA A 20 15.09 -9.65 10.24
CA ALA A 20 13.78 -9.03 10.09
C ALA A 20 13.73 -7.63 10.70
N ALA A 21 14.40 -7.41 11.84
CA ALA A 21 14.44 -6.12 12.51
C ALA A 21 15.12 -5.05 11.64
N GLU A 22 16.25 -5.39 11.02
CA GLU A 22 16.93 -4.53 10.06
C GLU A 22 16.09 -4.29 8.81
N ALA A 23 15.45 -5.34 8.27
CA ALA A 23 14.57 -5.21 7.11
C ALA A 23 13.41 -4.24 7.35
N GLY A 24 12.78 -4.28 8.54
CA GLY A 24 11.78 -3.31 8.95
C GLY A 24 12.36 -1.89 9.10
N ARG A 25 13.51 -1.76 9.77
CA ARG A 25 14.17 -0.46 10.01
C ARG A 25 14.53 0.28 8.72
N ILE A 26 14.95 -0.44 7.68
CA ILE A 26 15.32 0.16 6.38
C ILE A 26 14.14 0.33 5.43
N GLY A 27 12.93 -0.09 5.82
CA GLY A 27 11.72 -0.02 4.99
C GLY A 27 11.68 -1.05 3.86
N LEU A 28 12.36 -2.19 4.01
CA LEU A 28 12.24 -3.32 3.08
C LEU A 28 10.97 -4.15 3.35
N VAL A 29 10.55 -4.17 4.61
CA VAL A 29 9.35 -4.86 5.09
C VAL A 29 8.53 -3.86 5.92
N GLU A 30 7.21 -3.89 5.75
CA GLU A 30 6.28 -2.94 6.37
C GLU A 30 6.00 -3.26 7.85
N THR A 31 6.06 -4.53 8.24
CA THR A 31 5.72 -4.98 9.61
C THR A 31 6.58 -6.17 10.03
N VAL A 32 7.11 -6.12 11.25
CA VAL A 32 7.89 -7.18 11.89
C VAL A 32 7.19 -7.54 13.19
N VAL A 33 6.92 -8.82 13.40
CA VAL A 33 6.25 -9.35 14.59
C VAL A 33 7.07 -10.45 15.25
N GLY A 34 6.68 -10.85 16.45
CA GLY A 34 7.30 -11.93 17.19
C GLY A 34 7.08 -13.30 16.53
N ASP A 35 7.82 -14.29 17.00
CA ASP A 35 7.63 -15.67 16.54
C ASP A 35 6.22 -16.18 16.90
N GLY A 36 5.55 -16.82 15.95
CA GLY A 36 4.17 -17.27 16.09
C GLY A 36 3.08 -16.20 15.88
N GLU A 37 3.43 -14.93 15.69
CA GLU A 37 2.45 -13.82 15.52
C GLU A 37 2.19 -13.46 14.04
N LEU A 38 2.84 -14.15 13.09
CA LEU A 38 2.75 -13.81 11.67
C LEU A 38 1.32 -13.92 11.12
N ASP A 39 0.61 -15.00 11.48
CA ASP A 39 -0.74 -15.23 10.96
C ASP A 39 -1.73 -14.17 11.44
N ASP A 40 -1.60 -13.72 12.69
CA ASP A 40 -2.43 -12.64 13.25
C ASP A 40 -2.16 -11.31 12.53
N ALA A 41 -0.87 -10.98 12.33
CA ALA A 41 -0.49 -9.76 11.61
C ALA A 41 -0.97 -9.76 10.15
N VAL A 42 -0.93 -10.92 9.48
CA VAL A 42 -1.49 -11.07 8.13
C VAL A 42 -3.01 -10.94 8.16
N ALA A 43 -3.68 -11.54 9.14
CA ALA A 43 -5.13 -11.47 9.28
C ALA A 43 -5.60 -10.02 9.48
N ASP A 44 -4.90 -9.25 10.30
CA ASP A 44 -5.18 -7.82 10.53
C ASP A 44 -5.02 -7.01 9.24
N ALA A 45 -3.90 -7.17 8.52
CA ALA A 45 -3.68 -6.47 7.25
C ALA A 45 -4.72 -6.85 6.18
N VAL A 46 -5.12 -8.12 6.12
CA VAL A 46 -6.18 -8.59 5.22
C VAL A 46 -7.53 -8.01 5.62
N HIS A 47 -7.83 -7.97 6.93
CA HIS A 47 -9.06 -7.38 7.44
C HIS A 47 -9.21 -5.92 7.01
N ASP A 48 -8.17 -5.11 7.18
CA ASP A 48 -8.17 -3.70 6.78
C ASP A 48 -8.44 -3.52 5.28
N ILE A 49 -7.84 -4.36 4.44
CA ILE A 49 -8.06 -4.33 2.98
C ILE A 49 -9.49 -4.76 2.62
N LEU A 50 -10.03 -5.77 3.31
CA LEU A 50 -11.37 -6.31 3.06
C LEU A 50 -12.49 -5.39 3.58
N GLU A 51 -12.21 -4.57 4.59
CA GLU A 51 -13.14 -3.53 5.05
C GLU A 51 -13.32 -2.39 4.03
N ALA A 52 -12.41 -2.26 3.06
CA ALA A 52 -12.49 -1.28 1.98
C ALA A 52 -13.37 -1.74 0.79
N GLY A 53 -13.70 -0.81 -0.09
CA GLY A 53 -14.40 -1.10 -1.35
C GLY A 53 -13.52 -1.88 -2.33
N PRO A 54 -13.98 -3.01 -2.90
CA PRO A 54 -13.15 -3.81 -3.81
C PRO A 54 -12.76 -3.04 -5.09
N ASN A 55 -13.64 -2.19 -5.63
CA ASN A 55 -13.25 -1.33 -6.77
C ASN A 55 -12.25 -0.25 -6.34
N ALA A 56 -12.43 0.35 -5.17
CA ALA A 56 -11.50 1.32 -4.62
C ALA A 56 -10.09 0.71 -4.48
N VAL A 57 -9.95 -0.46 -3.83
CA VAL A 57 -8.66 -1.15 -3.66
C VAL A 57 -8.02 -1.46 -5.02
N ARG A 58 -8.80 -1.93 -5.99
CA ARG A 58 -8.31 -2.20 -7.35
C ARG A 58 -7.76 -0.95 -8.03
N LEU A 59 -8.51 0.16 -7.98
CA LEU A 59 -8.12 1.44 -8.57
C LEU A 59 -6.88 2.04 -7.87
N GLN A 60 -6.80 1.93 -6.53
CA GLN A 60 -5.63 2.39 -5.78
C GLN A 60 -4.37 1.57 -6.12
N LYS A 61 -4.48 0.23 -6.24
CA LYS A 61 -3.35 -0.61 -6.67
C LYS A 61 -2.86 -0.25 -8.08
N GLU A 62 -3.78 0.05 -9.00
CA GLU A 62 -3.45 0.52 -10.34
C GLU A 62 -2.72 1.87 -10.30
N LEU A 63 -3.24 2.82 -9.51
CA LEU A 63 -2.71 4.17 -9.38
C LEU A 63 -1.32 4.21 -8.72
N CYS A 64 -1.10 3.45 -7.63
CA CYS A 64 0.21 3.40 -6.96
C CYS A 64 1.32 2.94 -7.92
N ARG A 65 1.05 1.96 -8.79
CA ARG A 65 2.02 1.51 -9.80
C ARG A 65 2.35 2.60 -10.82
N GLN A 66 1.40 3.45 -11.16
CA GLN A 66 1.63 4.59 -12.06
C GLN A 66 2.50 5.64 -11.36
N TRP A 67 2.21 5.96 -10.10
CA TRP A 67 2.97 6.94 -9.32
C TRP A 67 4.45 6.59 -9.13
N GLU A 68 4.81 5.31 -9.19
CA GLU A 68 6.22 4.90 -9.17
C GLU A 68 7.02 5.37 -10.39
N GLN A 69 6.34 5.69 -11.50
CA GLN A 69 6.95 5.96 -12.80
C GLN A 69 6.69 7.38 -13.31
N LEU A 70 5.57 7.99 -12.88
CA LEU A 70 5.14 9.31 -13.33
C LEU A 70 5.83 10.44 -12.56
N ASP A 71 6.01 11.58 -13.24
CA ASP A 71 6.30 12.82 -12.55
C ASP A 71 5.07 13.34 -11.79
N LEU A 72 5.26 14.38 -10.96
CA LEU A 72 4.19 14.91 -10.12
C LEU A 72 2.98 15.40 -10.92
N GLY A 73 3.20 16.05 -12.07
CA GLY A 73 2.11 16.59 -12.89
C GLY A 73 1.25 15.47 -13.46
N ALA A 74 1.89 14.49 -14.09
CA ALA A 74 1.19 13.33 -14.63
C ALA A 74 0.55 12.46 -13.54
N ALA A 75 1.17 12.36 -12.36
CA ALA A 75 0.63 11.64 -11.22
C ALA A 75 -0.67 12.27 -10.68
N ILE A 76 -0.78 13.61 -10.70
CA ILE A 76 -2.02 14.33 -10.32
C ILE A 76 -3.14 14.00 -11.31
N GLU A 77 -2.87 14.07 -12.61
CA GLU A 77 -3.86 13.75 -13.65
C GLU A 77 -4.32 12.28 -13.61
N ALA A 78 -3.39 11.35 -13.35
CA ALA A 78 -3.71 9.95 -13.10
C ALA A 78 -4.63 9.79 -11.88
N GLY A 79 -4.39 10.56 -10.82
CA GLY A 79 -5.24 10.61 -9.63
C GLY A 79 -6.67 11.07 -9.93
N LEU A 80 -6.83 12.15 -10.71
CA LEU A 80 -8.14 12.65 -11.13
C LEU A 80 -8.90 11.62 -11.99
N THR A 81 -8.18 10.93 -12.88
CA THR A 81 -8.75 9.87 -13.71
C THR A 81 -9.23 8.69 -12.87
N SER A 82 -8.39 8.22 -11.94
CA SER A 82 -8.74 7.13 -11.02
C SER A 82 -9.93 7.49 -10.12
N PHE A 83 -9.96 8.72 -9.61
CA PHE A 83 -11.06 9.23 -8.81
C PHE A 83 -12.37 9.26 -9.63
N SER A 84 -12.35 9.80 -10.84
CA SER A 84 -13.53 9.83 -11.72
C SER A 84 -14.09 8.43 -11.99
N ARG A 85 -13.20 7.45 -12.28
CA ARG A 85 -13.57 6.05 -12.48
C ARG A 85 -14.22 5.40 -11.25
N ALA A 86 -13.82 5.80 -10.04
CA ALA A 86 -14.45 5.28 -8.81
C ALA A 86 -15.93 5.70 -8.72
N TYR A 87 -16.25 6.94 -9.11
CA TYR A 87 -17.59 7.53 -9.08
C TYR A 87 -18.48 7.15 -10.28
N GLU A 88 -17.95 6.42 -11.25
CA GLU A 88 -18.77 5.72 -12.26
C GLU A 88 -19.57 4.55 -11.64
N THR A 89 -19.24 4.17 -10.41
CA THR A 89 -19.96 3.18 -9.61
C THR A 89 -20.68 3.84 -8.43
N ASP A 90 -21.56 3.09 -7.78
CA ASP A 90 -22.23 3.51 -6.54
C ASP A 90 -21.42 3.17 -5.27
N GLU A 91 -20.23 2.56 -5.41
CA GLU A 91 -19.41 2.08 -4.29
C GLU A 91 -18.98 3.22 -3.35
N PRO A 92 -18.46 4.38 -3.82
CA PRO A 92 -18.11 5.48 -2.93
C PRO A 92 -19.29 5.97 -2.08
N GLN A 93 -20.47 6.12 -2.68
CA GLN A 93 -21.68 6.59 -2.00
C GLN A 93 -22.14 5.61 -0.93
N ARG A 94 -22.15 4.30 -1.24
CA ARG A 94 -22.52 3.25 -0.27
C ARG A 94 -21.58 3.21 0.93
N TYR A 95 -20.26 3.30 0.71
CA TYR A 95 -19.28 3.29 1.79
C TYR A 95 -19.32 4.58 2.63
N CYS A 96 -19.50 5.75 2.00
CA CYS A 96 -19.75 7.00 2.71
C CYS A 96 -21.01 6.94 3.58
N GLN A 97 -22.11 6.37 3.06
CA GLN A 97 -23.34 6.19 3.83
C GLN A 97 -23.14 5.27 5.03
N ARG A 98 -22.48 4.10 4.84
CA ARG A 98 -22.11 3.18 5.92
C ARG A 98 -21.35 3.88 7.05
N PHE A 99 -20.49 4.84 6.73
CA PHE A 99 -19.77 5.62 7.74
C PHE A 99 -20.71 6.51 8.57
N PHE A 100 -21.67 7.19 7.93
CA PHE A 100 -22.64 8.03 8.63
C PHE A 100 -23.66 7.21 9.46
N ASP A 101 -24.02 6.02 8.99
CA ASP A 101 -24.99 5.13 9.65
C ASP A 101 -24.43 4.41 10.90
N ARG A 102 -23.10 4.40 11.09
CA ARG A 102 -22.43 3.80 12.27
C ARG A 102 -22.42 4.72 13.51
N LYS A 103 -23.16 5.84 13.49
CA LYS A 103 -23.34 6.75 14.63
C LYS A 103 -24.61 6.48 15.41
#